data_AF-A0A2G6DBG7-F1
#
_entry.id   AF-A0A2G6DBG7-F1
#
_cell.length_a   1.000
_cell.length_b   1.000
_cell.length_c   1.000
_cell.angle_alpha   90.00
_cell.angle_beta   90.00
_cell.angle_gamma   90.00
#
_symmetry.space_group_name_H-M   'P 1'
#
loop_
_entity.id
_entity.type
_entity.pdbx_description
1 polymer ?
#
loop_
_entity_poly.entity_id
_entity_poly.type
_entity_poly.pdbx_seq_one_letter_code
_entity_poly.pdbx_strand_id
1 'polypeptide(L)'
;MKNMLLIIDQDLKENDLMLNYIFEHYKKHFGKLGDIYFVDAKKPDASLFINDRSKKYEHTTAYIHKNNPLLDPIDGDNINILFVRENEKLPDISSSQNTTISTLYLINENSYEEKVKLLEKNYKITTSISQITPNWLQMIVKSPANKQDFYLHIKEMFKNKIFIADNPIEHIVKCLAKNQKTISVAESCTGGLISSLITSVPGSSDIYEGGMTTYSNRIKNSWLGVSEKTLKTQGAVSEATIKEMLKGILRASGSNFSMATSGIAGPSGGSKTKPVGTIFVGVANSKGDMLIERLSLKGDRAYIQNQSAFGAFKLLFDLEPDLFFK
;
A
#
# COMPACT_ATOMS: atom_id res chain seq x y z
N MET A 1 -27.68 -3.26 -27.89
CA MET A 1 -26.92 -3.59 -26.66
C MET A 1 -27.57 -2.85 -25.49
N LYS A 2 -28.02 -3.59 -24.48
CA LYS A 2 -28.72 -3.03 -23.32
C LYS A 2 -27.71 -2.92 -22.18
N ASN A 3 -27.29 -1.70 -21.87
CA ASN A 3 -26.26 -1.41 -20.87
C ASN A 3 -26.91 -0.83 -19.61
N MET A 4 -26.30 -1.09 -18.45
CA MET A 4 -26.77 -0.60 -17.15
C MET A 4 -25.65 0.12 -16.40
N LEU A 5 -26.00 1.23 -15.75
CA LEU A 5 -25.16 1.96 -14.82
C LEU A 5 -25.77 1.91 -13.41
N LEU A 6 -25.01 1.39 -12.45
CA LEU A 6 -25.36 1.32 -11.04
C LEU A 6 -24.53 2.34 -10.27
N ILE A 7 -25.18 3.12 -9.41
CA ILE A 7 -24.50 4.01 -8.46
C ILE A 7 -24.89 3.55 -7.06
N ILE A 8 -23.89 3.09 -6.31
CA ILE A 8 -24.06 2.37 -5.05
C ILE A 8 -23.42 3.18 -3.92
N ASP A 9 -24.16 4.17 -3.44
CA ASP A 9 -23.95 4.88 -2.17
C ASP A 9 -25.13 5.85 -1.96
N GLN A 10 -25.44 6.25 -0.73
CA GLN A 10 -26.39 7.35 -0.50
C GLN A 10 -25.72 8.70 -0.76
N ASP A 11 -24.47 8.88 -0.31
CA ASP A 11 -23.77 10.17 -0.35
C ASP A 11 -23.43 10.59 -1.79
N LEU A 12 -23.16 9.61 -2.65
CA LEU A 12 -22.94 9.86 -4.08
C LEU A 12 -24.22 10.34 -4.80
N LYS A 13 -25.42 9.97 -4.31
CA LYS A 13 -26.69 10.38 -4.95
C LYS A 13 -27.02 11.85 -4.74
N GLU A 14 -26.52 12.42 -3.65
CA GLU A 14 -26.78 13.80 -3.27
C GLU A 14 -25.64 14.74 -3.71
N ASN A 15 -24.57 14.20 -4.32
CA ASN A 15 -23.43 14.95 -4.82
C ASN A 15 -23.52 15.17 -6.35
N ASP A 16 -24.19 16.24 -6.76
CA ASP A 16 -24.45 16.58 -8.17
C ASP A 16 -23.17 16.69 -9.02
N LEU A 17 -22.10 17.26 -8.46
CA LEU A 17 -20.82 17.41 -9.18
C LEU A 17 -20.19 16.04 -9.49
N MET A 18 -20.21 15.14 -8.51
CA MET A 18 -19.66 13.79 -8.67
C MET A 18 -20.52 12.93 -9.61
N LEU A 19 -21.84 13.04 -9.53
CA LEU A 19 -22.75 12.34 -10.44
C LEU A 19 -22.56 12.77 -11.89
N ASN A 20 -22.45 14.07 -12.14
CA ASN A 20 -22.18 14.59 -13.48
C ASN A 20 -20.86 14.05 -14.02
N TYR A 21 -19.83 13.98 -13.19
CA TYR A 21 -18.54 13.42 -13.59
C TYR A 21 -18.63 11.91 -13.94
N ILE A 22 -19.34 11.13 -13.13
CA ILE A 22 -19.61 9.70 -13.39
C ILE A 22 -20.37 9.51 -14.71
N PHE A 23 -21.44 10.28 -14.92
CA PHE A 23 -22.28 10.16 -16.11
C PHE A 23 -21.54 10.53 -17.40
N GLU A 24 -20.79 11.62 -17.40
CA GLU A 24 -20.01 12.03 -18.57
C GLU A 24 -18.90 11.02 -18.87
N HIS A 25 -18.25 10.49 -17.84
CA HIS A 25 -17.26 9.42 -18.02
C HIS A 25 -17.86 8.16 -18.62
N TYR A 26 -19.01 7.72 -18.12
CA TYR A 26 -19.73 6.56 -18.65
C TYR A 26 -20.15 6.77 -20.11
N LYS A 27 -20.77 7.92 -20.43
CA LYS A 27 -21.18 8.27 -21.80
C LYS A 27 -20.00 8.32 -22.75
N LYS A 28 -18.86 8.90 -22.33
CA LYS A 28 -17.66 8.95 -23.16
C LYS A 28 -17.23 7.55 -23.61
N HIS A 29 -17.40 6.55 -22.74
CA HIS A 29 -17.00 5.17 -23.03
C HIS A 29 -18.04 4.42 -23.86
N PHE A 30 -19.33 4.52 -23.52
CA PHE A 30 -20.39 3.74 -24.18
C PHE A 30 -21.20 4.51 -25.24
N GLY A 31 -20.82 5.76 -25.53
CA GLY A 31 -21.48 6.67 -26.47
C GLY A 31 -22.80 7.28 -25.97
N LYS A 32 -23.48 6.63 -25.03
CA LYS A 32 -24.73 7.09 -24.40
C LYS A 32 -24.90 6.50 -22.99
N LEU A 33 -25.79 7.08 -22.20
CA LEU A 33 -26.18 6.48 -20.91
C LEU A 33 -27.00 5.21 -21.16
N GLY A 34 -26.71 4.18 -20.36
CA GLY A 34 -27.55 3.00 -20.21
C GLY A 34 -28.71 3.25 -19.24
N ASP A 35 -29.42 2.20 -18.87
CA ASP A 35 -30.43 2.28 -17.81
C ASP A 35 -29.72 2.55 -16.47
N ILE A 36 -30.13 3.60 -15.76
CA ILE A 36 -29.47 4.05 -14.52
C ILE A 36 -30.26 3.59 -13.31
N TYR A 37 -29.58 2.97 -12.35
CA TYR A 37 -30.17 2.63 -11.07
C TYR A 37 -29.30 3.09 -9.91
N PHE A 38 -29.99 3.55 -8.88
CA PHE A 38 -29.41 4.08 -7.67
C PHE A 38 -29.67 3.09 -6.54
N VAL A 39 -28.65 2.38 -6.10
CA VAL A 39 -28.78 1.35 -5.06
C VAL A 39 -28.31 1.93 -3.73
N ASP A 40 -29.12 1.76 -2.71
CA ASP A 40 -28.74 2.11 -1.34
C ASP A 40 -28.14 0.88 -0.68
N ALA A 41 -26.84 0.97 -0.36
CA ALA A 41 -26.08 -0.14 0.15
C ALA A 41 -26.54 -0.66 1.52
N LYS A 42 -27.31 0.15 2.27
CA LYS A 42 -27.80 -0.19 3.60
C LYS A 42 -29.11 -0.99 3.58
N LYS A 43 -29.75 -1.15 2.41
CA LYS A 43 -31.01 -1.89 2.30
C LYS A 43 -30.75 -3.41 2.28
N PRO A 44 -31.59 -4.21 2.98
CA PRO A 44 -31.36 -5.65 3.14
C PRO A 44 -31.32 -6.45 1.83
N ASP A 45 -31.94 -5.93 0.78
CA ASP A 45 -32.17 -6.58 -0.51
C ASP A 45 -31.29 -6.05 -1.65
N ALA A 46 -30.35 -5.13 -1.36
CA ALA A 46 -29.54 -4.45 -2.36
C ALA A 46 -28.74 -5.40 -3.26
N SER A 47 -28.06 -6.41 -2.69
CA SER A 47 -27.26 -7.37 -3.46
C SER A 47 -28.11 -8.26 -4.37
N LEU A 48 -29.29 -8.68 -3.90
CA LEU A 48 -30.25 -9.45 -4.69
C LEU A 48 -30.75 -8.62 -5.87
N PHE A 49 -31.12 -7.36 -5.63
CA PHE A 49 -31.52 -6.43 -6.68
C PHE A 49 -30.44 -6.26 -7.76
N ILE A 50 -29.18 -6.07 -7.36
CA ILE A 50 -28.06 -5.90 -8.29
C ILE A 50 -27.91 -7.14 -9.17
N ASN A 51 -27.91 -8.34 -8.57
CA ASN A 51 -27.72 -9.60 -9.29
C ASN A 51 -28.88 -9.93 -10.26
N ASP A 52 -30.12 -9.69 -9.84
CA ASP A 52 -31.30 -9.95 -10.69
C ASP A 52 -31.36 -9.01 -11.89
N ARG A 53 -30.91 -7.76 -11.71
CA ARG A 53 -30.86 -6.79 -12.78
C ARG A 53 -29.71 -7.09 -13.71
N SER A 54 -28.49 -7.32 -13.21
CA SER A 54 -27.29 -7.50 -14.03
C SER A 54 -27.43 -8.62 -15.07
N LYS A 55 -28.14 -9.71 -14.76
CA LYS A 55 -28.43 -10.82 -15.69
C LYS A 55 -29.27 -10.41 -16.91
N LYS A 56 -30.00 -9.31 -16.85
CA LYS A 56 -30.87 -8.80 -17.94
C LYS A 56 -30.16 -7.81 -18.86
N TYR A 57 -28.94 -7.43 -18.51
CA TYR A 57 -28.14 -6.46 -19.24
C TYR A 57 -26.88 -7.12 -19.75
N GLU A 58 -26.47 -6.70 -20.93
CA GLU A 58 -25.28 -7.24 -21.59
C GLU A 58 -24.00 -6.73 -20.89
N HIS A 59 -24.05 -5.48 -20.43
CA HIS A 59 -22.97 -4.85 -19.66
C HIS A 59 -23.53 -4.08 -18.47
N THR A 60 -22.95 -4.32 -17.30
CA THR A 60 -23.29 -3.56 -16.08
C THR A 60 -22.04 -2.88 -15.54
N THR A 61 -22.13 -1.60 -15.20
CA THR A 61 -21.04 -0.88 -14.51
C THR A 61 -21.56 -0.33 -13.20
N ALA A 62 -20.85 -0.56 -12.10
CA ALA A 62 -21.20 -0.09 -10.78
C ALA A 62 -20.13 0.86 -10.25
N TYR A 63 -20.50 2.11 -9.96
CA TYR A 63 -19.66 3.04 -9.21
C TYR A 63 -20.00 2.99 -7.73
N ILE A 64 -18.98 2.79 -6.90
CA ILE A 64 -19.12 2.52 -5.47
C ILE A 64 -18.11 3.36 -4.69
N HIS A 65 -18.53 4.01 -3.62
CA HIS A 65 -17.58 4.73 -2.78
C HIS A 65 -16.57 3.77 -2.14
N LYS A 66 -15.27 4.12 -2.09
CA LYS A 66 -14.18 3.18 -1.73
C LYS A 66 -14.27 2.57 -0.31
N ASN A 67 -15.09 3.15 0.55
CA ASN A 67 -15.31 2.64 1.91
C ASN A 67 -16.67 1.94 2.08
N ASN A 68 -17.35 1.60 0.97
CA ASN A 68 -18.68 1.01 1.00
C ASN A 68 -18.62 -0.49 1.40
N PRO A 69 -19.55 -0.99 2.24
CA PRO A 69 -19.54 -2.38 2.69
C PRO A 69 -20.02 -3.40 1.63
N LEU A 70 -20.67 -2.98 0.53
CA LEU A 70 -21.16 -3.88 -0.52
C LEU A 70 -20.09 -4.33 -1.53
N LEU A 71 -18.81 -4.04 -1.29
CA LEU A 71 -17.71 -4.42 -2.19
C LEU A 71 -17.54 -5.93 -2.33
N ASP A 72 -17.71 -6.64 -1.23
CA ASP A 72 -17.54 -8.09 -1.17
C ASP A 72 -18.67 -8.90 -1.83
N PRO A 73 -19.96 -8.52 -1.72
CA PRO A 73 -21.07 -9.29 -2.29
C PRO A 73 -21.42 -9.03 -3.76
N ILE A 74 -20.81 -8.08 -4.45
CA ILE A 74 -21.08 -7.85 -5.89
C ILE A 74 -20.22 -8.82 -6.70
N ASP A 75 -20.76 -10.01 -6.94
CA ASP A 75 -20.17 -11.03 -7.81
C ASP A 75 -21.03 -11.17 -9.07
N GLY A 76 -20.41 -10.99 -10.23
CA GLY A 76 -21.14 -11.05 -11.48
C GLY A 76 -20.20 -11.06 -12.67
N ASP A 77 -20.36 -12.10 -13.49
CA ASP A 77 -19.54 -12.35 -14.65
C ASP A 77 -19.56 -11.22 -15.71
N ASN A 78 -20.31 -10.13 -15.54
CA ASN A 78 -20.47 -9.05 -16.50
C ASN A 78 -20.58 -7.66 -15.83
N ILE A 79 -20.16 -7.54 -14.55
CA ILE A 79 -20.31 -6.31 -13.75
C ILE A 79 -18.94 -5.66 -13.48
N ASN A 80 -18.82 -4.39 -13.84
CA ASN A 80 -17.58 -3.63 -13.72
C ASN A 80 -17.67 -2.74 -12.48
N ILE A 81 -16.96 -3.10 -11.42
CA ILE A 81 -16.98 -2.32 -10.18
C ILE A 81 -15.87 -1.27 -10.21
N LEU A 82 -16.25 -0.02 -9.99
CA LEU A 82 -15.35 1.12 -9.99
C LEU A 82 -15.46 1.88 -8.68
N PHE A 83 -14.32 2.01 -8.02
CA PHE A 83 -14.21 2.73 -6.77
C PHE A 83 -14.14 4.23 -7.00
N VAL A 84 -14.88 4.96 -6.19
CA VAL A 84 -14.94 6.40 -6.22
C VAL A 84 -14.61 7.01 -4.88
N ARG A 85 -13.85 8.10 -4.95
CA ARG A 85 -13.55 9.00 -3.85
C ARG A 85 -13.61 10.42 -4.39
N GLU A 86 -13.99 11.35 -3.54
CA GLU A 86 -13.97 12.76 -3.90
C GLU A 86 -12.55 13.18 -4.28
N ASN A 87 -12.44 13.96 -5.36
CA ASN A 87 -11.18 14.48 -5.90
C ASN A 87 -10.20 13.43 -6.46
N GLU A 88 -10.62 12.16 -6.60
CA GLU A 88 -9.85 11.14 -7.32
C GLU A 88 -10.40 10.94 -8.75
N LYS A 89 -9.53 10.62 -9.71
CA LYS A 89 -9.94 10.33 -11.10
C LYS A 89 -10.63 8.96 -11.17
N LEU A 90 -11.72 8.86 -11.93
CA LEU A 90 -12.45 7.60 -12.10
C LEU A 90 -11.57 6.54 -12.78
N PRO A 91 -11.63 5.28 -12.32
CA PRO A 91 -10.98 4.18 -13.01
C PRO A 91 -11.71 3.86 -14.33
N ASP A 92 -10.99 3.25 -15.27
CA ASP A 92 -11.53 2.87 -16.58
C ASP A 92 -12.53 1.69 -16.46
N ILE A 93 -13.62 1.76 -17.22
CA ILE A 93 -14.68 0.74 -17.20
C ILE A 93 -14.31 -0.43 -18.15
N SER A 94 -14.40 -1.70 -17.70
CA SER A 94 -14.08 -2.89 -18.53
C SER A 94 -15.06 -4.06 -18.32
N SER A 95 -15.82 -4.50 -19.33
CA SER A 95 -16.84 -5.58 -19.23
C SER A 95 -16.28 -7.00 -18.90
N SER A 96 -16.73 -7.65 -17.79
CA SER A 96 -16.87 -9.14 -17.51
C SER A 96 -15.91 -10.00 -16.60
N GLN A 97 -16.52 -10.86 -15.74
CA GLN A 97 -16.24 -12.22 -15.16
C GLN A 97 -16.11 -12.47 -13.61
N ASN A 98 -16.76 -13.53 -13.02
CA ASN A 98 -16.83 -14.07 -11.63
C ASN A 98 -15.43 -14.46 -11.17
N THR A 99 -14.68 -13.42 -10.87
CA THR A 99 -13.25 -13.48 -10.75
C THR A 99 -12.91 -13.01 -9.35
N THR A 100 -12.43 -13.94 -8.54
CA THR A 100 -11.87 -13.52 -7.27
C THR A 100 -10.57 -12.77 -7.51
N ILE A 101 -10.46 -11.58 -6.92
CA ILE A 101 -9.25 -10.77 -6.94
C ILE A 101 -8.51 -11.00 -5.63
N SER A 102 -7.20 -11.19 -5.70
CA SER A 102 -6.35 -11.27 -4.51
C SER A 102 -5.07 -10.51 -4.72
N THR A 103 -4.63 -9.81 -3.70
CA THR A 103 -3.41 -9.04 -3.73
C THR A 103 -2.31 -9.77 -2.96
N LEU A 104 -1.20 -10.01 -3.64
CA LEU A 104 -0.01 -10.62 -3.07
C LEU A 104 1.15 -9.64 -3.17
N TYR A 105 2.03 -9.67 -2.19
CA TYR A 105 3.22 -8.85 -2.17
C TYR A 105 4.45 -9.73 -2.20
N LEU A 106 5.33 -9.51 -3.17
CA LEU A 106 6.62 -10.19 -3.26
C LEU A 106 7.73 -9.23 -2.84
N ILE A 107 8.52 -9.62 -1.85
CA ILE A 107 9.63 -8.85 -1.28
C ILE A 107 10.95 -9.52 -1.66
N ASN A 108 11.93 -8.75 -2.12
CA ASN A 108 13.23 -9.21 -2.57
C ASN A 108 13.18 -10.30 -3.65
N GLU A 109 12.23 -10.17 -4.57
CA GLU A 109 12.07 -11.06 -5.72
C GLU A 109 12.20 -10.29 -7.03
N ASN A 110 13.13 -10.75 -7.86
CA ASN A 110 13.52 -10.13 -9.13
C ASN A 110 13.38 -11.12 -10.30
N SER A 111 13.10 -12.39 -10.01
CA SER A 111 12.99 -13.48 -10.98
C SER A 111 11.64 -14.19 -10.81
N TYR A 112 10.56 -13.41 -10.87
CA TYR A 112 9.18 -13.89 -10.72
C TYR A 112 8.52 -14.25 -12.05
N GLU A 113 8.98 -13.74 -13.19
CA GLU A 113 8.24 -13.82 -14.45
C GLU A 113 7.96 -15.25 -14.91
N GLU A 114 8.98 -16.12 -14.96
CA GLU A 114 8.82 -17.52 -15.37
C GLU A 114 7.94 -18.30 -14.39
N LYS A 115 8.14 -18.06 -13.09
CA LYS A 115 7.38 -18.64 -11.99
C LYS A 115 5.89 -18.29 -12.09
N VAL A 116 5.59 -17.01 -12.30
CA VAL A 116 4.21 -16.51 -12.43
C VAL A 116 3.54 -17.06 -13.69
N LYS A 117 4.24 -17.09 -14.84
CA LYS A 117 3.71 -17.70 -16.08
C LYS A 117 3.35 -19.17 -15.89
N LEU A 118 4.15 -19.92 -15.14
CA LEU A 118 3.85 -21.31 -14.79
C LEU A 118 2.56 -21.41 -13.95
N LEU A 119 2.39 -20.51 -12.98
CA LEU A 119 1.19 -20.47 -12.13
C LEU A 119 -0.06 -20.08 -12.92
N GLU A 120 0.03 -19.08 -13.80
CA GLU A 120 -1.07 -18.67 -14.70
C GLU A 120 -1.59 -19.84 -15.52
N LYS A 121 -0.67 -20.60 -16.12
CA LYS A 121 -1.00 -21.79 -16.91
C LYS A 121 -1.62 -22.91 -16.06
N ASN A 122 -1.01 -23.24 -14.92
CA ASN A 122 -1.40 -24.39 -14.12
C ASN A 122 -2.74 -24.18 -13.39
N TYR A 123 -3.02 -22.96 -12.95
CA TYR A 123 -4.21 -22.65 -12.15
C TYR A 123 -5.29 -21.88 -12.94
N LYS A 124 -5.07 -21.65 -14.25
CA LYS A 124 -5.98 -20.88 -15.12
C LYS A 124 -6.35 -19.53 -14.50
N ILE A 125 -5.33 -18.82 -14.03
CA ILE A 125 -5.45 -17.49 -13.42
C ILE A 125 -4.85 -16.42 -14.34
N THR A 126 -5.22 -15.17 -14.11
CA THR A 126 -4.59 -14.00 -14.74
C THR A 126 -3.91 -13.16 -13.66
N THR A 127 -2.70 -12.67 -13.93
CA THR A 127 -1.99 -11.80 -13.01
C THR A 127 -1.71 -10.42 -13.59
N SER A 128 -1.67 -9.42 -12.73
CA SER A 128 -1.15 -8.08 -13.03
C SER A 128 -0.14 -7.71 -11.97
N ILE A 129 1.06 -7.29 -12.39
CA ILE A 129 2.16 -7.02 -11.47
C ILE A 129 2.59 -5.57 -11.62
N SER A 130 2.70 -4.88 -10.49
CA SER A 130 3.22 -3.51 -10.40
C SER A 130 4.32 -3.44 -9.35
N GLN A 131 5.35 -2.63 -9.62
CA GLN A 131 6.42 -2.40 -8.65
C GLN A 131 6.05 -1.27 -7.69
N ILE A 132 6.12 -1.54 -6.38
CA ILE A 132 5.95 -0.51 -5.33
C ILE A 132 7.28 0.22 -5.13
N THR A 133 8.35 -0.56 -4.92
CA THR A 133 9.75 -0.10 -4.85
C THR A 133 10.65 -1.14 -5.50
N PRO A 134 11.94 -0.85 -5.78
CA PRO A 134 12.87 -1.86 -6.26
C PRO A 134 12.89 -3.12 -5.38
N ASN A 135 12.60 -4.26 -6.01
CA ASN A 135 12.45 -5.57 -5.39
C ASN A 135 11.28 -5.66 -4.38
N TRP A 136 10.25 -4.83 -4.53
CA TRP A 136 8.96 -4.97 -3.85
C TRP A 136 7.84 -4.85 -4.87
N LEU A 137 7.19 -5.98 -5.14
CA LEU A 137 6.15 -6.11 -6.15
C LEU A 137 4.80 -6.33 -5.50
N GLN A 138 3.77 -5.78 -6.13
CA GLN A 138 2.37 -6.11 -5.90
C GLN A 138 1.89 -6.94 -7.08
N MET A 139 1.28 -8.09 -6.79
CA MET A 139 0.68 -8.97 -7.78
C MET A 139 -0.81 -9.10 -7.48
N ILE A 140 -1.63 -8.64 -8.41
CA ILE A 140 -3.07 -8.80 -8.42
C ILE A 140 -3.39 -10.08 -9.19
N VAL A 141 -4.00 -11.04 -8.53
CA VAL A 141 -4.39 -12.34 -9.11
C VAL A 141 -5.90 -12.36 -9.30
N LYS A 142 -6.32 -12.71 -10.52
CA LYS A 142 -7.70 -12.90 -10.96
C LYS A 142 -7.93 -14.38 -11.22
N SER A 143 -8.85 -15.01 -10.49
CA SER A 143 -9.08 -16.47 -10.55
C SER A 143 -10.57 -16.88 -10.48
N PRO A 144 -11.01 -17.88 -11.29
CA PRO A 144 -12.40 -18.36 -11.36
C PRO A 144 -12.83 -19.37 -10.26
N ALA A 145 -12.22 -19.29 -9.06
CA ALA A 145 -12.50 -20.07 -7.84
C ALA A 145 -12.04 -21.55 -7.79
N ASN A 146 -10.86 -21.77 -7.17
CA ASN A 146 -10.52 -22.81 -6.19
C ASN A 146 -9.05 -22.55 -5.78
N LYS A 147 -8.80 -22.24 -4.50
CA LYS A 147 -7.69 -21.34 -4.09
C LYS A 147 -6.59 -21.97 -3.24
N GLN A 148 -6.88 -23.06 -2.53
CA GLN A 148 -6.00 -23.52 -1.46
C GLN A 148 -4.69 -24.06 -2.03
N ASP A 149 -4.75 -24.87 -3.09
CA ASP A 149 -3.57 -25.43 -3.74
C ASP A 149 -2.71 -24.36 -4.42
N PHE A 150 -3.33 -23.31 -4.97
CA PHE A 150 -2.60 -22.17 -5.55
C PHE A 150 -1.81 -21.41 -4.47
N TYR A 151 -2.45 -21.06 -3.36
CA TYR A 151 -1.77 -20.31 -2.30
C TYR A 151 -0.73 -21.15 -1.56
N LEU A 152 -0.94 -22.46 -1.42
CA LEU A 152 0.08 -23.37 -0.89
C LEU A 152 1.29 -23.40 -1.82
N HIS A 153 1.07 -23.61 -3.12
CA HIS A 153 2.16 -23.65 -4.09
C HIS A 153 2.91 -22.32 -4.17
N ILE A 154 2.21 -21.17 -4.13
CA ILE A 154 2.88 -19.88 -4.18
C ILE A 154 3.71 -19.60 -2.91
N LYS A 155 3.19 -20.00 -1.74
CA LYS A 155 3.94 -19.93 -0.48
C LYS A 155 5.17 -20.84 -0.50
N GLU A 156 5.07 -22.05 -1.06
CA GLU A 156 6.22 -22.94 -1.20
C GLU A 156 7.27 -22.40 -2.20
N MET A 157 6.80 -21.81 -3.29
CA MET A 157 7.62 -21.30 -4.39
C MET A 157 8.42 -20.05 -3.99
N PHE A 158 7.81 -19.13 -3.23
CA PHE A 158 8.45 -17.87 -2.83
C PHE A 158 8.87 -17.83 -1.35
N LYS A 159 8.40 -18.76 -0.51
CA LYS A 159 8.77 -18.90 0.90
C LYS A 159 8.67 -17.57 1.65
N ASN A 160 9.73 -17.18 2.34
CA ASN A 160 9.83 -15.96 3.15
C ASN A 160 9.96 -14.66 2.31
N LYS A 161 9.32 -14.63 1.15
CA LYS A 161 9.30 -13.49 0.24
C LYS A 161 7.90 -13.12 -0.20
N ILE A 162 6.87 -13.86 0.21
CA ILE A 162 5.50 -13.60 -0.21
C ILE A 162 4.54 -13.57 0.96
N PHE A 163 3.60 -12.62 0.92
CA PHE A 163 2.42 -12.64 1.77
C PHE A 163 1.21 -12.15 0.98
N ILE A 164 0.03 -12.48 1.50
CA ILE A 164 -1.27 -12.12 0.91
C ILE A 164 -1.92 -11.13 1.86
N ALA A 165 -2.25 -9.95 1.35
CA ALA A 165 -2.92 -8.90 2.11
C ALA A 165 -3.56 -7.89 1.14
N ASP A 166 -4.56 -7.16 1.60
CA ASP A 166 -5.13 -6.05 0.82
C ASP A 166 -4.16 -4.86 0.82
N ASN A 167 -3.56 -4.59 1.97
CA ASN A 167 -2.61 -3.50 2.18
C ASN A 167 -1.36 -4.03 2.93
N PRO A 168 -0.13 -3.71 2.50
CA PRO A 168 1.06 -4.24 3.14
C PRO A 168 1.37 -3.58 4.50
N ILE A 169 0.94 -2.34 4.72
CA ILE A 169 1.08 -1.66 5.99
C ILE A 169 0.12 -2.27 7.02
N GLU A 170 -1.09 -2.61 6.59
CA GLU A 170 -2.05 -3.35 7.42
C GLU A 170 -1.50 -4.74 7.81
N HIS A 171 -0.82 -5.42 6.88
CA HIS A 171 -0.13 -6.67 7.17
C HIS A 171 0.92 -6.51 8.27
N ILE A 172 1.75 -5.45 8.21
CA ILE A 172 2.73 -5.13 9.26
C ILE A 172 2.03 -4.93 10.60
N VAL A 173 0.98 -4.09 10.65
CA VAL A 173 0.24 -3.81 11.89
C VAL A 173 -0.34 -5.10 12.48
N LYS A 174 -0.98 -5.94 11.67
CA LYS A 174 -1.54 -7.23 12.12
C LYS A 174 -0.47 -8.19 12.64
N CYS A 175 0.66 -8.31 11.93
CA CYS A 175 1.76 -9.18 12.35
C CYS A 175 2.38 -8.72 13.67
N LEU A 176 2.63 -7.42 13.83
CA LEU A 176 3.15 -6.85 15.07
C LEU A 176 2.17 -7.07 16.24
N ALA A 177 0.88 -6.75 16.04
CA ALA A 177 -0.15 -6.85 17.07
C ALA A 177 -0.32 -8.30 17.55
N LYS A 178 -0.42 -9.24 16.62
CA LYS A 178 -0.55 -10.68 16.91
C LYS A 178 0.62 -11.21 17.76
N ASN A 179 1.82 -10.63 17.59
CA ASN A 179 3.02 -11.06 18.30
C ASN A 179 3.36 -10.15 19.50
N GLN A 180 2.47 -9.25 19.88
CA GLN A 180 2.66 -8.27 20.96
C GLN A 180 3.99 -7.51 20.78
N LYS A 181 4.23 -7.05 19.55
CA LYS A 181 5.41 -6.29 19.18
C LYS A 181 5.06 -4.85 18.87
N THR A 182 5.93 -3.95 19.30
CA THR A 182 5.75 -2.51 19.12
C THR A 182 6.82 -1.90 18.23
N ILE A 183 6.52 -0.74 17.62
CA ILE A 183 7.38 -0.02 16.70
C ILE A 183 7.32 1.49 16.93
N SER A 184 8.47 2.15 16.78
CA SER A 184 8.61 3.60 16.85
C SER A 184 9.41 4.14 15.68
N VAL A 185 9.24 5.41 15.33
CA VAL A 185 9.82 5.96 14.10
C VAL A 185 10.55 7.29 14.33
N ALA A 186 11.77 7.43 13.78
CA ALA A 186 12.50 8.69 13.71
C ALA A 186 12.52 9.21 12.25
N GLU A 187 11.73 10.24 11.96
CA GLU A 187 11.55 10.74 10.60
C GLU A 187 12.31 12.04 10.37
N SER A 188 12.97 12.17 9.22
CA SER A 188 13.47 13.46 8.73
C SER A 188 12.88 13.74 7.36
N CYS A 189 13.43 13.17 6.28
CA CYS A 189 12.97 13.49 4.93
C CYS A 189 11.51 13.09 4.67
N THR A 190 10.99 12.05 5.32
CA THR A 190 9.58 11.60 5.21
C THR A 190 8.61 12.48 6.00
N GLY A 191 9.09 13.26 6.97
CA GLY A 191 8.30 14.33 7.61
C GLY A 191 7.04 13.88 8.36
N GLY A 192 6.95 12.62 8.80
CA GLY A 192 5.76 12.07 9.45
C GLY A 192 4.98 11.09 8.59
N LEU A 193 5.38 10.88 7.32
CA LEU A 193 4.70 9.99 6.39
C LEU A 193 4.69 8.53 6.85
N ILE A 194 5.78 8.01 7.42
CA ILE A 194 5.81 6.61 7.91
C ILE A 194 4.80 6.46 9.05
N SER A 195 4.84 7.40 9.99
CA SER A 195 3.90 7.46 11.11
C SER A 195 2.46 7.57 10.63
N SER A 196 2.18 8.42 9.64
CA SER A 196 0.86 8.57 9.04
C SER A 196 0.38 7.30 8.34
N LEU A 197 1.25 6.58 7.65
CA LEU A 197 0.90 5.32 6.99
C LEU A 197 0.55 4.24 8.01
N ILE A 198 1.34 4.09 9.08
CA ILE A 198 1.06 3.15 10.17
C ILE A 198 -0.27 3.51 10.86
N THR A 199 -0.41 4.78 11.28
CA THR A 199 -1.59 5.25 12.03
C THR A 199 -2.87 5.34 11.19
N SER A 200 -2.77 5.31 9.86
CA SER A 200 -3.94 5.20 8.98
C SER A 200 -4.65 3.84 9.06
N VAL A 201 -3.97 2.82 9.61
CA VAL A 201 -4.51 1.47 9.78
C VAL A 201 -5.22 1.37 11.14
N PRO A 202 -6.49 0.92 11.18
CA PRO A 202 -7.18 0.62 12.44
C PRO A 202 -6.42 -0.40 13.29
N GLY A 203 -6.39 -0.20 14.61
CA GLY A 203 -5.63 -1.04 15.56
C GLY A 203 -4.14 -0.74 15.62
N SER A 204 -3.65 0.26 14.87
CA SER A 204 -2.25 0.71 14.96
C SER A 204 -1.83 1.20 16.34
N SER A 205 -2.78 1.59 17.21
CA SER A 205 -2.51 1.94 18.61
C SER A 205 -1.90 0.79 19.43
N ASP A 206 -2.13 -0.46 19.03
CA ASP A 206 -1.63 -1.64 19.75
C ASP A 206 -0.13 -1.88 19.50
N ILE A 207 0.42 -1.25 18.45
CA ILE A 207 1.79 -1.50 17.99
C ILE A 207 2.61 -0.22 17.87
N TYR A 208 1.99 0.95 17.69
CA TYR A 208 2.71 2.18 17.40
C TYR A 208 2.89 3.02 18.68
N GLU A 209 4.10 2.97 19.24
CA GLU A 209 4.43 3.67 20.49
C GLU A 209 4.68 5.17 20.29
N GLY A 210 5.02 5.56 19.05
CA GLY A 210 5.17 6.96 18.69
C GLY A 210 6.27 7.22 17.68
N GLY A 211 6.44 8.51 17.37
CA GLY A 211 7.43 8.94 16.40
C GLY A 211 7.99 10.32 16.69
N MET A 212 9.20 10.55 16.21
CA MET A 212 9.90 11.82 16.33
C MET A 212 10.27 12.34 14.93
N THR A 213 9.63 13.44 14.53
CA THR A 213 10.04 14.17 13.32
C THR A 213 11.24 15.07 13.66
N THR A 214 12.44 14.56 13.41
CA THR A 214 13.72 15.20 13.77
C THR A 214 14.34 15.95 12.59
N TYR A 215 13.61 16.91 12.02
CA TYR A 215 13.95 17.54 10.74
C TYR A 215 15.28 18.33 10.77
N SER A 216 15.64 18.95 11.90
CA SER A 216 16.88 19.72 12.05
C SER A 216 17.97 18.95 12.81
N ASN A 217 19.24 19.30 12.55
CA ASN A 217 20.40 18.73 13.26
C ASN A 217 20.30 18.92 14.79
N ARG A 218 19.84 20.10 15.22
CA ARG A 218 19.60 20.39 16.63
C ARG A 218 18.63 19.39 17.25
N ILE A 219 17.51 19.11 16.57
CA ILE A 219 16.49 18.17 17.08
C ILE A 219 16.99 16.72 17.03
N LYS A 220 17.73 16.31 15.99
CA LYS A 220 18.39 14.98 15.96
C LYS A 220 19.31 14.79 17.16
N ASN A 221 20.09 15.82 17.51
CA ASN A 221 20.96 15.77 18.68
C ASN A 221 20.16 15.76 20.00
N SER A 222 19.24 16.72 20.18
CA SER A 222 18.55 16.89 21.46
C SER A 222 17.58 15.76 21.80
N TRP A 223 16.90 15.19 20.81
CA TRP A 223 15.84 14.19 21.05
C TRP A 223 16.31 12.76 20.89
N LEU A 224 17.15 12.50 19.88
CA LEU A 224 17.63 11.14 19.56
C LEU A 224 19.06 10.89 20.08
N GLY A 225 19.77 11.92 20.55
CA GLY A 225 21.15 11.79 20.98
C GLY A 225 22.13 11.56 19.83
N VAL A 226 21.79 11.99 18.61
CA VAL A 226 22.74 11.95 17.48
C VAL A 226 23.90 12.89 17.80
N SER A 227 25.12 12.38 17.82
CA SER A 227 26.28 13.14 18.27
C SER A 227 26.60 14.29 17.34
N GLU A 228 27.04 15.42 17.90
CA GLU A 228 27.52 16.54 17.09
C GLU A 228 28.69 16.13 16.19
N LYS A 229 29.55 15.23 16.67
CA LYS A 229 30.67 14.70 15.90
C LYS A 229 30.20 14.01 14.63
N THR A 230 29.18 13.13 14.72
CA THR A 230 28.57 12.47 13.56
C THR A 230 27.95 13.49 12.61
N LEU A 231 27.15 14.43 13.12
CA LEU A 231 26.51 15.47 12.31
C LEU A 231 27.51 16.38 11.59
N LYS A 232 28.65 16.72 12.22
CA LYS A 232 29.71 17.56 11.65
C LYS A 232 30.57 16.81 10.64
N THR A 233 30.93 15.55 10.93
CA THR A 233 31.90 14.79 10.11
C THR A 233 31.25 13.96 8.99
N GLN A 234 30.12 13.30 9.27
CA GLN A 234 29.42 12.43 8.31
C GLN A 234 28.25 13.15 7.63
N GLY A 235 27.70 14.16 8.31
CA GLY A 235 26.51 14.89 7.88
C GLY A 235 25.22 14.15 8.22
N ALA A 236 24.11 14.88 8.29
CA ALA A 236 22.79 14.35 8.63
C ALA A 236 22.25 13.28 7.68
N VAL A 237 22.75 13.24 6.44
CA VAL A 237 22.41 12.25 5.42
C VAL A 237 23.57 11.27 5.32
N SER A 238 23.61 10.33 6.25
CA SER A 238 24.65 9.30 6.37
C SER A 238 24.13 8.08 7.12
N GLU A 239 24.76 6.93 6.88
CA GLU A 239 24.52 5.70 7.63
C GLU A 239 24.76 5.89 9.13
N ALA A 240 25.84 6.59 9.50
CA ALA A 240 26.18 6.88 10.89
C ALA A 240 25.06 7.67 11.61
N THR A 241 24.44 8.63 10.91
CA THR A 241 23.30 9.37 11.47
C THR A 241 22.07 8.48 11.64
N ILE A 242 21.73 7.64 10.65
CA ILE A 242 20.61 6.69 10.77
C ILE A 242 20.82 5.71 11.93
N LYS A 243 22.03 5.16 12.08
CA LYS A 243 22.39 4.28 13.19
C LYS A 243 22.15 4.92 14.56
N GLU A 244 22.54 6.18 14.71
CA GLU A 244 22.31 6.92 15.96
C GLU A 244 20.83 7.28 16.15
N MET A 245 20.10 7.63 15.07
CA MET A 245 18.66 7.89 15.11
C MET A 245 17.86 6.65 15.57
N LEU A 246 18.15 5.48 15.00
CA LEU A 246 17.51 4.20 15.38
C LEU A 246 17.72 3.88 16.86
N LYS A 247 18.96 3.99 17.33
CA LYS A 247 19.27 3.80 18.76
C LYS A 247 18.57 4.83 19.64
N GLY A 248 18.51 6.08 19.19
CA GLY A 248 17.84 7.16 19.88
C GLY A 248 16.36 6.87 20.12
N ILE A 249 15.64 6.50 19.07
CA ILE A 249 14.20 6.25 19.16
C ILE A 249 13.89 4.97 19.94
N LEU A 250 14.69 3.91 19.81
CA LEU A 250 14.56 2.71 20.65
C LEU A 250 14.73 3.04 22.13
N ARG A 251 15.75 3.83 22.49
CA ARG A 251 15.95 4.25 23.89
C ARG A 251 14.81 5.11 24.42
N ALA A 252 14.28 6.01 23.59
CA ALA A 252 13.22 6.94 23.99
C ALA A 252 11.86 6.26 24.18
N SER A 253 11.55 5.26 23.36
CA SER A 253 10.23 4.61 23.34
C SER A 253 10.18 3.25 24.03
N GLY A 254 11.30 2.53 24.13
CA GLY A 254 11.31 1.14 24.60
C GLY A 254 10.65 0.15 23.65
N SER A 255 10.37 0.55 22.40
CA SER A 255 9.69 -0.30 21.41
C SER A 255 10.54 -1.51 21.00
N ASN A 256 9.89 -2.55 20.47
CA ASN A 256 10.62 -3.72 19.95
C ASN A 256 11.34 -3.43 18.63
N PHE A 257 10.78 -2.55 17.81
CA PHE A 257 11.34 -2.15 16.53
C PHE A 257 11.46 -0.64 16.42
N SER A 258 12.41 -0.20 15.61
CA SER A 258 12.54 1.18 15.21
C SER A 258 12.75 1.31 13.72
N MET A 259 12.29 2.43 13.16
CA MET A 259 12.58 2.84 11.80
C MET A 259 13.16 4.26 11.80
N ALA A 260 14.07 4.55 10.87
CA ALA A 260 14.62 5.89 10.73
C ALA A 260 14.86 6.28 9.27
N THR A 261 14.62 7.54 8.94
CA THR A 261 14.85 8.09 7.59
C THR A 261 15.52 9.45 7.63
N SER A 262 16.53 9.63 6.78
CA SER A 262 17.23 10.91 6.61
C SER A 262 17.82 11.02 5.21
N GLY A 263 17.55 12.13 4.54
CA GLY A 263 17.86 12.25 3.13
C GLY A 263 17.48 13.59 2.51
N ILE A 264 17.79 13.72 1.23
CA ILE A 264 17.59 14.94 0.44
C ILE A 264 16.43 14.70 -0.53
N ALA A 265 15.20 15.01 -0.12
CA ALA A 265 14.03 14.82 -0.97
C ALA A 265 13.87 15.87 -2.09
N GLY A 266 14.66 16.96 -2.06
CA GLY A 266 14.62 17.99 -3.10
C GLY A 266 13.52 19.05 -2.90
N PRO A 267 13.33 19.95 -3.88
CA PRO A 267 14.04 19.98 -5.17
C PRO A 267 15.49 20.50 -5.06
N SER A 268 15.87 21.09 -3.93
CA SER A 268 17.23 21.61 -3.67
C SER A 268 17.90 20.86 -2.51
N GLY A 269 19.11 21.30 -2.13
CA GLY A 269 19.85 20.76 -0.98
C GLY A 269 20.79 19.59 -1.29
N GLY A 270 20.82 19.13 -2.54
CA GLY A 270 21.80 18.14 -3.01
C GLY A 270 23.18 18.74 -3.28
N SER A 271 24.19 17.89 -3.30
CA SER A 271 25.57 18.20 -3.72
C SER A 271 26.04 17.22 -4.79
N LYS A 272 27.23 17.44 -5.37
CA LYS A 272 27.85 16.48 -6.30
C LYS A 272 28.04 15.08 -5.69
N THR A 273 28.35 15.02 -4.39
CA THR A 273 28.62 13.75 -3.68
C THR A 273 27.36 13.13 -3.06
N LYS A 274 26.36 13.95 -2.74
CA LYS A 274 25.05 13.54 -2.21
C LYS A 274 23.95 14.28 -2.98
N PRO A 275 23.62 13.87 -4.21
CA PRO A 275 22.60 14.54 -5.01
C PRO A 275 21.22 14.39 -4.36
N VAL A 276 20.27 15.21 -4.81
CA VAL A 276 18.83 15.03 -4.51
C VAL A 276 18.44 13.58 -4.83
N GLY A 277 17.66 12.97 -3.94
CA GLY A 277 17.33 11.56 -3.98
C GLY A 277 18.29 10.65 -3.22
N THR A 278 19.38 11.19 -2.64
CA THR A 278 20.21 10.45 -1.68
C THR A 278 19.47 10.35 -0.35
N ILE A 279 18.99 9.15 -0.03
CA ILE A 279 18.29 8.86 1.22
C ILE A 279 19.02 7.71 1.93
N PHE A 280 19.12 7.79 3.25
CA PHE A 280 19.40 6.64 4.08
C PHE A 280 18.13 6.26 4.84
N VAL A 281 17.78 4.99 4.78
CA VAL A 281 16.68 4.38 5.53
C VAL A 281 17.25 3.27 6.38
N GLY A 282 16.68 3.03 7.55
CA GLY A 282 17.11 1.93 8.38
C GLY A 282 16.05 1.45 9.33
N VAL A 283 16.25 0.25 9.83
CA VAL A 283 15.43 -0.40 10.84
C VAL A 283 16.31 -1.10 11.86
N ALA A 284 15.85 -1.21 13.09
CA ALA A 284 16.53 -1.99 14.12
C ALA A 284 15.53 -2.63 15.06
N ASN A 285 15.92 -3.77 15.64
CA ASN A 285 15.17 -4.43 16.71
C ASN A 285 15.80 -4.14 18.07
N SER A 286 15.06 -4.39 19.14
CA SER A 286 15.52 -4.21 20.53
C SER A 286 16.61 -5.22 20.95
N LYS A 287 16.90 -6.23 20.13
CA LYS A 287 17.97 -7.21 20.35
C LYS A 287 19.34 -6.70 19.86
N GLY A 288 19.34 -5.63 19.06
CA GLY A 288 20.56 -4.99 18.54
C GLY A 288 20.81 -5.23 17.05
N ASP A 289 20.00 -6.03 16.37
CA ASP A 289 20.08 -6.22 14.92
C ASP A 289 19.61 -4.96 14.21
N MET A 290 20.26 -4.63 13.10
CA MET A 290 20.03 -3.39 12.37
C MET A 290 20.35 -3.55 10.89
N LEU A 291 19.46 -3.06 10.05
CA LEU A 291 19.68 -2.92 8.61
C LEU A 291 19.61 -1.45 8.24
N ILE A 292 20.57 -0.97 7.45
CA ILE A 292 20.60 0.39 6.92
C ILE A 292 20.93 0.30 5.44
N GLU A 293 20.17 1.03 4.62
CA GLU A 293 20.36 1.07 3.18
C GLU A 293 20.44 2.52 2.69
N ARG A 294 21.35 2.76 1.74
CA ARG A 294 21.39 4.00 0.97
C ARG A 294 20.58 3.84 -0.31
N LEU A 295 19.50 4.60 -0.42
CA LEU A 295 18.69 4.70 -1.63
C LEU A 295 19.19 5.84 -2.51
N SER A 296 19.17 5.62 -3.83
CA SER A 296 19.43 6.63 -4.85
C SER A 296 18.19 6.80 -5.72
N LEU A 297 17.28 7.66 -5.26
CA LEU A 297 15.94 7.82 -5.83
C LEU A 297 15.91 8.95 -6.88
N LYS A 298 15.04 8.81 -7.88
CA LYS A 298 14.80 9.83 -8.90
C LYS A 298 13.31 10.10 -8.99
N GLY A 299 12.93 11.36 -8.96
CA GLY A 299 11.53 11.80 -9.00
C GLY A 299 11.37 13.14 -8.30
N ASP A 300 10.13 13.59 -8.20
CA ASP A 300 9.82 14.77 -7.39
C ASP A 300 9.93 14.48 -5.87
N ARG A 301 9.75 15.53 -5.08
CA ARG A 301 9.85 15.46 -3.62
C ARG A 301 8.87 14.45 -3.02
N ALA A 302 7.62 14.44 -3.48
CA ALA A 302 6.58 13.56 -2.93
C ALA A 302 6.88 12.10 -3.25
N TYR A 303 7.32 11.81 -4.47
CA TYR A 303 7.77 10.48 -4.88
C TYR A 303 8.95 10.01 -4.03
N ILE A 304 9.99 10.84 -3.87
CA ILE A 304 11.16 10.49 -3.06
C ILE A 304 10.76 10.22 -1.61
N GLN A 305 9.87 11.03 -1.02
CA GLN A 305 9.36 10.82 0.34
C GLN A 305 8.61 9.49 0.45
N ASN A 306 7.71 9.18 -0.48
CA ASN A 306 6.99 7.91 -0.50
C ASN A 306 7.95 6.72 -0.64
N GLN A 307 8.86 6.74 -1.60
CA GLN A 307 9.84 5.68 -1.80
C GLN A 307 10.78 5.51 -0.60
N SER A 308 11.09 6.59 0.13
CA SER A 308 11.84 6.52 1.39
C SER A 308 11.05 5.78 2.47
N ALA A 309 9.76 6.05 2.61
CA ALA A 309 8.90 5.38 3.58
C ALA A 309 8.78 3.88 3.27
N PHE A 310 8.45 3.54 2.03
CA PHE A 310 8.37 2.14 1.60
C PHE A 310 9.73 1.44 1.61
N GLY A 311 10.84 2.13 1.34
CA GLY A 311 12.18 1.56 1.52
C GLY A 311 12.44 1.13 2.97
N ALA A 312 12.01 1.93 3.94
CA ALA A 312 12.12 1.58 5.35
C ALA A 312 11.22 0.38 5.73
N PHE A 313 9.96 0.34 5.25
CA PHE A 313 9.07 -0.81 5.48
C PHE A 313 9.63 -2.10 4.87
N LYS A 314 10.25 -2.01 3.68
CA LYS A 314 10.92 -3.14 3.05
C LYS A 314 12.02 -3.71 3.95
N LEU A 315 12.88 -2.85 4.51
CA LEU A 315 13.92 -3.31 5.43
C LEU A 315 13.36 -3.96 6.70
N LEU A 316 12.17 -3.55 7.16
CA LEU A 316 11.51 -4.19 8.31
C LEU A 316 11.16 -5.66 8.00
N PHE A 317 10.67 -5.94 6.79
CA PHE A 317 10.44 -7.32 6.34
C PHE A 317 11.73 -8.14 6.33
N ASP A 318 12.85 -7.52 5.94
CA ASP A 318 14.15 -8.18 5.85
C ASP A 318 14.79 -8.43 7.21
N LEU A 319 14.51 -7.56 8.20
CA LEU A 319 15.03 -7.67 9.55
C LEU A 319 14.42 -8.86 10.30
N GLU A 320 13.12 -9.11 10.13
CA GLU A 320 12.39 -10.19 10.83
C GLU A 320 11.48 -10.97 9.88
N PRO A 321 12.03 -11.72 8.91
CA PRO A 321 11.23 -12.43 7.91
C PRO A 321 10.26 -13.44 8.55
N ASP A 322 10.65 -14.09 9.64
CA ASP A 322 9.80 -15.04 10.38
C ASP A 322 8.59 -14.39 11.06
N LEU A 323 8.56 -13.06 11.18
CA LEU A 323 7.41 -12.34 11.72
C LEU A 323 6.36 -12.05 10.64
N PHE A 324 6.80 -11.84 9.40
CA PHE A 324 5.95 -11.29 8.34
C PHE A 324 5.57 -12.30 7.25
N PHE A 325 6.30 -13.41 7.09
CA PHE A 325 6.05 -14.36 5.99
C PHE A 325 5.54 -15.75 6.42
N LYS A 326 5.11 -15.90 7.69
CA LYS A 326 4.54 -17.16 8.21
C LYS A 326 3.17 -17.51 7.59
#